data_AF-A0A958ULQ8-F1
#
_entry.id   AF-A0A958ULQ8-F1
#
_cell.length_a   1.000
_cell.length_b   1.000
_cell.length_c   1.000
_cell.angle_alpha   90.00
_cell.angle_beta   90.00
_cell.angle_gamma   90.00
#
_symmetry.space_group_name_H-M   'P 1'
#
loop_
_entity.id
_entity.type
_entity.pdbx_description
1 polymer ?
#
loop_
_entity_poly.entity_id
_entity_poly.type
_entity_poly.pdbx_seq_one_letter_code
_entity_poly.pdbx_strand_id
1 'polypeptide(L)'
;MPTLQGKLEITDFDKIIFKGESVQLHKDIIERVQNSFDFLKEFSENKIIYGVNTGFGPMAQYKIKENERIQLQYNLIRSHASGTGNVITAQYVRAAMLARLNTLSLGNSGVHPSVINLMSELLNKDIIPLIYEHGGVGASGDLVQLAHLALVLIGEGEVFYKDERRNTEEVFKIENLQPIKVELREGLALMNGTSVMAGIGVVNVLYTKTIMEWMIKASSAINEIVKAYDDHLSFELNQTKEHRGQRKIAEMMRAHLKDSHL
;
A
#
# COMPACT_ATOMS: atom_id res chain seq x y z
N MET A 1 -13.86 -5.68 14.24
CA MET A 1 -13.48 -5.05 12.97
C MET A 1 -12.33 -4.10 13.27
N PRO A 2 -11.21 -4.16 12.53
CA PRO A 2 -10.09 -3.25 12.76
C PRO A 2 -10.53 -1.87 12.28
N THR A 3 -10.88 -1.00 13.21
CA THR A 3 -11.12 0.41 12.89
C THR A 3 -9.76 1.05 12.68
N LEU A 4 -9.55 1.62 11.50
CA LEU A 4 -8.38 2.43 11.22
C LEU A 4 -8.47 3.65 12.14
N GLN A 5 -7.67 3.68 13.21
CA GLN A 5 -7.63 4.75 14.21
C GLN A 5 -6.32 5.55 14.16
N GLY A 6 -5.35 5.11 13.33
CA GLY A 6 -4.02 5.70 13.27
C GLY A 6 -3.11 4.97 12.30
N LYS A 7 -1.81 5.03 12.58
CA LYS A 7 -0.77 4.38 11.77
C LYS A 7 -0.92 2.86 11.83
N LEU A 8 -1.07 2.22 10.68
CA LEU A 8 -1.12 0.76 10.56
C LEU A 8 0.24 0.09 10.84
N GLU A 9 0.19 -1.09 11.45
CA GLU A 9 1.33 -2.00 11.60
C GLU A 9 1.27 -3.16 10.59
N ILE A 10 2.37 -3.91 10.46
CA ILE A 10 2.43 -5.10 9.57
C ILE A 10 1.35 -6.14 9.92
N THR A 11 0.99 -6.26 11.20
CA THR A 11 -0.06 -7.15 11.69
C THR A 11 -1.44 -6.76 11.19
N ASP A 12 -1.71 -5.47 10.93
CA ASP A 12 -2.98 -5.01 10.37
C ASP A 12 -3.07 -5.33 8.88
N PHE A 13 -1.94 -5.26 8.16
CA PHE A 13 -1.87 -5.73 6.78
C PHE A 13 -2.15 -7.22 6.69
N ASP A 14 -1.62 -8.04 7.60
CA ASP A 14 -1.94 -9.48 7.64
C ASP A 14 -3.46 -9.72 7.80
N LYS A 15 -4.09 -9.01 8.74
CA LYS A 15 -5.55 -9.10 8.98
C LYS A 15 -6.38 -8.71 7.76
N ILE A 16 -6.06 -7.60 7.11
CA ILE A 16 -6.86 -7.07 6.00
C ILE A 16 -6.55 -7.80 4.68
N ILE A 17 -5.27 -8.09 4.44
CA ILE A 17 -4.81 -8.63 3.16
C ILE A 17 -4.98 -10.14 3.09
N PHE A 18 -4.67 -10.87 4.16
CA PHE A 18 -4.68 -12.34 4.16
C PHE A 18 -5.87 -12.94 4.89
N LYS A 19 -6.39 -12.29 5.94
CA LYS A 19 -7.54 -12.79 6.73
C LYS A 19 -8.88 -12.17 6.33
N GLY A 20 -8.88 -11.26 5.36
CA GLY A 20 -10.11 -10.67 4.80
C GLY A 20 -10.88 -9.76 5.76
N GLU A 21 -10.21 -9.18 6.77
CA GLU A 21 -10.87 -8.21 7.64
C GLU A 21 -11.22 -6.92 6.88
N SER A 22 -12.44 -6.41 7.09
CA SER A 22 -12.91 -5.17 6.49
C SER A 22 -12.21 -3.93 7.07
N VAL A 23 -11.96 -2.93 6.23
CA VAL A 23 -11.47 -1.61 6.61
C VAL A 23 -12.62 -0.71 7.01
N GLN A 24 -12.55 -0.12 8.21
CA GLN A 24 -13.48 0.94 8.64
C GLN A 24 -12.69 2.16 9.10
N LEU A 25 -13.08 3.33 8.61
CA LEU A 25 -12.44 4.59 8.98
C LEU A 25 -13.08 5.15 10.25
N HIS A 26 -12.25 5.46 11.26
CA HIS A 26 -12.74 6.17 12.44
C HIS A 26 -13.17 7.60 12.07
N LYS A 27 -14.17 8.16 12.77
CA LYS A 27 -14.66 9.53 12.52
C LYS A 27 -13.53 10.55 12.61
N ASP A 28 -12.64 10.41 13.59
CA ASP A 28 -11.49 11.30 13.78
C ASP A 28 -10.53 11.30 12.58
N ILE A 29 -10.44 10.21 11.80
CA ILE A 29 -9.66 10.19 10.56
C ILE A 29 -10.32 11.03 9.50
N ILE A 30 -11.64 10.90 9.34
CA ILE A 30 -12.41 11.68 8.36
C ILE A 30 -12.29 13.17 8.70
N GLU A 31 -12.45 13.53 9.98
CA GLU A 31 -12.31 14.91 10.45
C GLU A 31 -10.88 15.44 10.25
N ARG A 32 -9.86 14.64 10.57
CA ARG A 32 -8.45 15.03 10.35
C ARG A 32 -8.15 15.29 8.87
N VAL A 33 -8.65 14.43 7.98
CA VAL A 33 -8.45 14.61 6.53
C VAL A 33 -9.22 15.82 6.02
N GLN A 34 -10.45 16.05 6.51
CA GLN A 34 -11.23 17.25 6.20
C GLN A 34 -10.48 18.53 6.63
N ASN A 35 -9.99 18.58 7.88
CA ASN A 35 -9.22 19.73 8.37
C ASN A 35 -7.96 20.00 7.55
N SER A 36 -7.25 18.96 7.11
CA SER A 36 -6.10 19.07 6.21
C SER A 36 -6.46 19.67 4.85
N PHE A 37 -7.59 19.23 4.29
CA PHE A 37 -8.11 19.71 3.03
C PHE A 37 -8.52 21.18 3.11
N ASP A 38 -9.31 21.55 4.13
CA ASP A 38 -9.77 22.93 4.34
C ASP A 38 -8.60 23.90 4.56
N PHE A 39 -7.62 23.48 5.38
CA PHE A 39 -6.39 24.24 5.56
C PHE A 39 -5.67 24.48 4.23
N LEU A 40 -5.46 23.43 3.42
CA LEU A 40 -4.73 23.57 2.16
C LEU A 40 -5.50 24.44 1.17
N LYS A 41 -6.83 24.31 1.12
CA LYS A 41 -7.70 25.12 0.29
C LYS A 41 -7.50 26.62 0.59
N GLU A 42 -7.68 27.02 1.86
CA GLU A 42 -7.49 28.40 2.31
C GLU A 42 -6.05 28.88 2.09
N PHE A 43 -5.05 28.07 2.48
CA PHE A 43 -3.64 28.43 2.40
C PHE A 43 -3.15 28.65 0.96
N SER A 44 -3.79 28.00 -0.02
CA SER A 44 -3.39 28.04 -1.42
C SER A 44 -3.83 29.28 -2.20
N GLU A 45 -4.83 30.02 -1.71
CA GLU A 45 -5.44 31.15 -2.45
C GLU A 45 -4.42 32.23 -2.83
N ASN A 46 -3.44 32.48 -1.97
CA ASN A 46 -2.48 33.58 -2.12
C ASN A 46 -1.01 33.13 -2.15
N LYS A 47 -0.73 31.84 -2.39
CA LYS A 47 0.63 31.28 -2.35
C LYS A 47 0.94 30.48 -3.60
N ILE A 48 2.21 30.51 -4.03
CA ILE A 48 2.68 29.61 -5.10
C ILE A 48 3.07 28.28 -4.45
N ILE A 49 2.37 27.21 -4.82
CA ILE A 49 2.51 25.88 -4.22
C ILE A 49 2.66 24.85 -5.33
N TYR A 50 3.74 24.06 -5.25
CA TYR A 50 4.06 23.00 -6.20
C TYR A 50 2.89 22.03 -6.38
N GLY A 51 2.47 21.84 -7.63
CA GLY A 51 1.43 20.88 -7.99
C GLY A 51 0.02 21.23 -7.51
N VAL A 52 -0.18 22.42 -6.94
CA VAL A 52 -1.49 23.03 -6.71
C VAL A 52 -1.76 24.09 -7.78
N ASN A 53 -0.83 25.04 -7.94
CA ASN A 53 -0.94 26.12 -8.93
C ASN A 53 0.31 26.34 -9.77
N THR A 54 1.20 25.35 -9.80
CA THR A 54 2.33 25.27 -10.73
C THR A 54 2.22 24.02 -11.60
N GLY A 55 3.03 23.94 -12.66
CA GLY A 55 3.28 22.68 -13.37
C GLY A 55 4.05 21.66 -12.51
N PHE A 56 4.36 20.51 -13.12
CA PHE A 56 5.07 19.38 -12.46
C PHE A 56 6.46 19.17 -13.06
N GLY A 57 7.39 18.65 -12.26
CA GLY A 57 8.75 18.34 -12.72
C GLY A 57 9.46 19.57 -13.32
N PRO A 58 10.09 19.47 -14.51
CA PRO A 58 10.72 20.63 -15.17
C PRO A 58 9.78 21.81 -15.45
N MET A 59 8.47 21.57 -15.46
CA MET A 59 7.44 22.60 -15.67
C MET A 59 7.02 23.30 -14.37
N ALA A 60 7.62 22.99 -13.22
CA ALA A 60 7.32 23.60 -11.92
C ALA A 60 7.47 25.13 -11.89
N GLN A 61 8.29 25.69 -12.79
CA GLN A 61 8.51 27.14 -12.91
C GLN A 61 7.31 27.90 -13.51
N TYR A 62 6.34 27.20 -14.12
CA TYR A 62 5.18 27.82 -14.73
C TYR A 62 3.99 27.85 -13.77
N LYS A 63 3.41 29.03 -13.56
CA LYS A 63 2.17 29.22 -12.82
C LYS A 63 0.96 28.87 -13.70
N ILE A 64 -0.02 28.19 -13.10
CA ILE A 64 -1.22 27.69 -13.77
C ILE A 64 -2.41 28.60 -13.44
N LYS A 65 -3.20 28.94 -14.46
CA LYS A 65 -4.42 29.74 -14.29
C LYS A 65 -5.44 28.97 -13.47
N GLU A 66 -6.20 29.67 -12.63
CA GLU A 66 -7.19 29.08 -11.73
C GLU A 66 -8.13 28.09 -12.43
N ASN A 67 -8.68 28.49 -13.57
CA ASN A 67 -9.63 27.70 -14.37
C ASN A 67 -9.01 26.47 -15.05
N GLU A 68 -7.68 26.34 -15.07
CA GLU A 68 -6.97 25.21 -15.68
C GLU A 68 -6.46 24.20 -14.63
N ARG A 69 -6.47 24.55 -13.33
CA ARG A 69 -5.86 23.74 -12.27
C ARG A 69 -6.51 22.37 -12.13
N ILE A 70 -7.83 22.31 -12.15
CA ILE A 70 -8.57 21.05 -12.04
C ILE A 70 -8.26 20.16 -13.24
N GLN A 71 -8.33 20.70 -14.46
CA GLN A 71 -8.03 19.94 -15.68
C GLN A 71 -6.57 19.45 -15.69
N LEU A 72 -5.64 20.24 -15.16
CA LEU A 72 -4.24 19.84 -15.01
C LEU A 72 -4.08 18.59 -14.12
N GLN A 73 -4.84 18.47 -13.03
CA GLN A 73 -4.80 17.28 -12.18
C GLN A 73 -5.34 16.03 -12.89
N TYR A 74 -6.45 16.14 -13.63
CA TYR A 74 -6.95 15.04 -14.46
C TYR A 74 -5.94 14.62 -15.52
N ASN A 75 -5.30 15.60 -16.17
CA ASN A 75 -4.26 15.35 -17.16
C ASN A 75 -3.03 14.69 -16.53
N LEU A 76 -2.67 15.07 -15.29
CA LEU A 76 -1.58 14.43 -14.57
C LEU A 76 -1.87 12.93 -14.36
N ILE A 77 -3.06 12.59 -13.86
CA ILE A 77 -3.48 11.20 -13.65
C ILE A 77 -3.39 10.42 -14.95
N ARG A 78 -4.05 10.90 -16.01
CA ARG A 78 -4.12 10.22 -17.31
C ARG A 78 -2.76 10.06 -17.98
N SER A 79 -1.92 11.10 -17.95
CA SER A 79 -0.60 11.06 -18.59
C SER A 79 0.40 10.12 -17.91
N HIS A 80 0.24 9.89 -16.61
CA HIS A 80 1.15 9.05 -15.83
C HIS A 80 0.65 7.60 -15.68
N ALA A 81 -0.60 7.30 -16.05
CA ALA A 81 -1.14 5.94 -16.14
C ALA A 81 -0.57 5.19 -17.37
N SER A 82 0.76 5.20 -17.51
CA SER A 82 1.53 4.69 -18.65
C SER A 82 2.27 3.38 -18.34
N GLY A 83 1.87 2.70 -17.27
CA GLY A 83 2.46 1.42 -16.86
C GLY A 83 2.29 0.31 -17.89
N THR A 84 3.25 -0.61 -17.94
CA THR A 84 3.31 -1.69 -18.95
C THR A 84 3.86 -2.99 -18.35
N GLY A 85 3.81 -4.07 -19.13
CA GLY A 85 4.29 -5.40 -18.72
C GLY A 85 3.18 -6.23 -18.09
N ASN A 86 3.54 -7.12 -17.16
CA ASN A 86 2.53 -7.90 -16.45
C ASN A 86 1.78 -7.03 -15.45
N VAL A 87 0.60 -7.50 -15.08
CA VAL A 87 -0.17 -6.90 -14.00
C VAL A 87 0.35 -7.40 -12.64
N ILE A 88 0.47 -6.48 -11.69
CA ILE A 88 0.76 -6.80 -10.30
C ILE A 88 -0.41 -7.63 -9.75
N THR A 89 -0.11 -8.74 -9.08
CA THR A 89 -1.15 -9.63 -8.56
C THR A 89 -2.04 -8.91 -7.54
N ALA A 90 -3.31 -9.32 -7.48
CA ALA A 90 -4.35 -8.73 -6.63
C ALA A 90 -3.93 -8.45 -5.18
N GLN A 91 -3.23 -9.41 -4.56
CA GLN A 91 -2.79 -9.29 -3.17
C GLN A 91 -1.82 -8.12 -2.94
N TYR A 92 -0.83 -7.96 -3.82
CA TYR A 92 0.12 -6.85 -3.76
C TYR A 92 -0.55 -5.50 -4.04
N VAL A 93 -1.52 -5.46 -4.97
CA VAL A 93 -2.30 -4.24 -5.24
C VAL A 93 -3.14 -3.84 -4.03
N ARG A 94 -3.84 -4.78 -3.39
CA ARG A 94 -4.60 -4.52 -2.15
C ARG A 94 -3.68 -3.97 -1.04
N ALA A 95 -2.48 -4.55 -0.89
CA ALA A 95 -1.50 -4.03 0.06
C ALA A 95 -1.04 -2.61 -0.30
N ALA A 96 -0.82 -2.32 -1.57
CA ALA A 96 -0.48 -0.97 -2.04
C ALA A 96 -1.60 0.05 -1.78
N MET A 97 -2.85 -0.33 -2.03
CA MET A 97 -4.04 0.47 -1.74
C MET A 97 -4.16 0.76 -0.25
N LEU A 98 -3.97 -0.25 0.61
CA LEU A 98 -4.02 -0.08 2.06
C LEU A 98 -2.88 0.82 2.58
N ALA A 99 -1.67 0.67 2.05
CA ALA A 99 -0.55 1.56 2.35
C ALA A 99 -0.85 3.00 1.94
N ARG A 100 -1.43 3.21 0.76
CA ARG A 100 -1.83 4.55 0.29
C ARG A 100 -2.92 5.14 1.18
N LEU A 101 -3.98 4.37 1.46
CA LEU A 101 -5.07 4.77 2.34
C LEU A 101 -4.52 5.25 3.69
N ASN A 102 -3.67 4.44 4.33
CA ASN A 102 -3.03 4.79 5.60
C ASN A 102 -2.27 6.12 5.53
N THR A 103 -1.48 6.36 4.47
CA THR A 103 -0.74 7.63 4.33
C THR A 103 -1.65 8.84 4.14
N LEU A 104 -2.75 8.71 3.40
CA LEU A 104 -3.72 9.78 3.20
C LEU A 104 -4.50 10.07 4.49
N SER A 105 -4.85 9.02 5.24
CA SER A 105 -5.53 9.10 6.54
C SER A 105 -4.73 9.80 7.64
N LEU A 106 -3.43 10.04 7.45
CA LEU A 106 -2.63 10.86 8.38
C LEU A 106 -2.95 12.35 8.29
N GLY A 107 -3.68 12.82 7.26
CA GLY A 107 -4.13 14.21 7.16
C GLY A 107 -3.01 15.21 6.83
N ASN A 108 -1.99 14.77 6.08
CA ASN A 108 -0.89 15.65 5.63
C ASN A 108 -0.85 15.81 4.10
N SER A 109 -1.86 15.31 3.40
CA SER A 109 -1.89 15.28 1.93
C SER A 109 -2.84 16.32 1.30
N GLY A 110 -3.76 16.89 2.10
CA GLY A 110 -4.77 17.84 1.63
C GLY A 110 -5.69 17.29 0.56
N VAL A 111 -6.12 16.03 0.70
CA VAL A 111 -7.10 15.39 -0.19
C VAL A 111 -8.50 15.50 0.39
N HIS A 112 -9.51 15.66 -0.46
CA HIS A 112 -10.90 15.61 -0.02
C HIS A 112 -11.26 14.24 0.60
N PRO A 113 -12.08 14.15 1.67
CA PRO A 113 -12.40 12.88 2.33
C PRO A 113 -13.08 11.83 1.45
N SER A 114 -13.71 12.23 0.33
CA SER A 114 -14.25 11.28 -0.66
C SER A 114 -13.20 10.29 -1.16
N VAL A 115 -11.92 10.69 -1.19
CA VAL A 115 -10.80 9.84 -1.60
C VAL A 115 -10.65 8.64 -0.66
N ILE A 116 -10.47 8.89 0.64
CA ILE A 116 -10.24 7.82 1.62
C ILE A 116 -11.47 6.93 1.77
N ASN A 117 -12.66 7.50 1.66
CA ASN A 117 -13.93 6.77 1.70
C ASN A 117 -14.04 5.81 0.52
N LEU A 118 -13.84 6.31 -0.72
CA LEU A 118 -13.90 5.45 -1.90
C LEU A 118 -12.83 4.36 -1.85
N MET A 119 -11.59 4.69 -1.47
CA MET A 119 -10.52 3.69 -1.33
C MET A 119 -10.87 2.59 -0.31
N SER A 120 -11.51 2.94 0.81
CA SER A 120 -12.00 1.98 1.79
C SER A 120 -13.08 1.07 1.21
N GLU A 121 -14.01 1.62 0.43
CA GLU A 121 -15.05 0.83 -0.26
C GLU A 121 -14.45 -0.13 -1.29
N LEU A 122 -13.49 0.32 -2.11
CA LEU A 122 -12.81 -0.54 -3.08
C LEU A 122 -12.08 -1.70 -2.40
N LEU A 123 -11.39 -1.46 -1.27
CA LEU A 123 -10.75 -2.51 -0.47
C LEU A 123 -11.76 -3.50 0.12
N ASN A 124 -12.89 -3.03 0.62
CA ASN A 124 -13.92 -3.85 1.24
C ASN A 124 -14.74 -4.69 0.25
N LYS A 125 -14.86 -4.20 -1.00
CA LYS A 125 -15.59 -4.86 -2.09
C LYS A 125 -14.69 -5.68 -3.02
N ASP A 126 -13.40 -5.78 -2.69
CA ASP A 126 -12.36 -6.40 -3.53
C ASP A 126 -12.41 -5.93 -4.99
N ILE A 127 -12.55 -4.61 -5.18
CA ILE A 127 -12.42 -3.94 -6.48
C ILE A 127 -10.98 -3.48 -6.62
N ILE A 128 -10.21 -4.16 -7.46
CA ILE A 128 -8.75 -4.06 -7.46
C ILE A 128 -8.28 -3.40 -8.75
N PRO A 129 -7.64 -2.21 -8.70
CA PRO A 129 -7.10 -1.56 -9.90
C PRO A 129 -6.15 -2.45 -10.69
N LEU A 130 -6.25 -2.37 -12.02
CA LEU A 130 -5.29 -2.99 -12.92
C LEU A 130 -3.98 -2.18 -12.92
N ILE A 131 -3.00 -2.60 -12.11
CA ILE A 131 -1.70 -1.94 -11.97
C ILE A 131 -0.61 -2.79 -12.60
N TYR A 132 0.32 -2.17 -13.32
CA TYR A 132 1.38 -2.87 -14.05
C TYR A 132 2.74 -2.81 -13.33
N GLU A 133 3.56 -3.84 -13.55
CA GLU A 133 4.88 -3.99 -12.92
C GLU A 133 5.88 -2.89 -13.34
N HIS A 134 5.82 -2.41 -14.59
CA HIS A 134 6.81 -1.47 -15.12
C HIS A 134 6.24 -0.08 -15.41
N GLY A 135 7.11 0.93 -15.36
CA GLY A 135 6.84 2.32 -15.77
C GLY A 135 7.38 3.34 -14.76
N GLY A 136 7.30 3.04 -13.46
CA GLY A 136 7.92 3.85 -12.42
C GLY A 136 9.42 3.58 -12.27
N VAL A 137 10.20 4.59 -11.89
CA VAL A 137 11.64 4.48 -11.61
C VAL A 137 11.96 4.45 -10.10
N GLY A 138 10.97 4.58 -9.23
CA GLY A 138 11.13 4.57 -7.77
C GLY A 138 11.83 5.80 -7.16
N ALA A 139 12.48 6.65 -7.97
CA ALA A 139 13.24 7.81 -7.49
C ALA A 139 12.36 8.94 -6.90
N SER A 140 11.13 9.09 -7.39
CA SER A 140 10.16 10.09 -6.91
C SER A 140 8.88 9.41 -6.38
N GLY A 141 9.01 8.15 -5.95
CA GLY A 141 7.90 7.29 -5.58
C GLY A 141 7.33 6.47 -6.74
N ASP A 142 6.18 5.86 -6.48
CA ASP A 142 5.50 4.89 -7.34
C ASP A 142 4.49 5.59 -8.28
N LEU A 143 4.89 6.71 -8.87
CA LEU A 143 3.99 7.63 -9.59
C LEU A 143 3.14 6.94 -10.66
N VAL A 144 3.74 6.07 -11.48
CA VAL A 144 3.04 5.40 -12.59
C VAL A 144 2.02 4.38 -12.06
N GLN A 145 2.42 3.58 -11.07
CA GLN A 145 1.52 2.59 -10.48
C GLN A 145 0.38 3.24 -9.70
N LEU A 146 0.67 4.31 -8.95
CA LEU A 146 -0.36 5.06 -8.24
C LEU A 146 -1.22 5.92 -9.18
N ALA A 147 -0.77 6.24 -10.38
CA ALA A 147 -1.60 6.85 -11.42
C ALA A 147 -2.71 5.89 -11.89
N HIS A 148 -2.42 4.60 -12.01
CA HIS A 148 -3.46 3.59 -12.31
C HIS A 148 -4.51 3.50 -11.20
N LEU A 149 -4.10 3.56 -9.93
CA LEU A 149 -5.03 3.67 -8.80
C LEU A 149 -5.86 4.97 -8.88
N ALA A 150 -5.22 6.11 -9.14
CA ALA A 150 -5.90 7.39 -9.26
C ALA A 150 -6.89 7.43 -10.43
N LEU A 151 -6.55 6.77 -11.55
CA LEU A 151 -7.41 6.62 -12.72
C LEU A 151 -8.71 5.89 -12.36
N VAL A 152 -8.62 4.81 -11.58
CA VAL A 152 -9.79 4.09 -11.04
C VAL A 152 -10.62 4.97 -10.10
N LEU A 153 -9.99 5.75 -9.23
CA LEU A 153 -10.71 6.61 -8.29
C LEU A 153 -11.53 7.70 -9.00
N ILE A 154 -11.07 8.20 -10.16
CA ILE A 154 -11.84 9.13 -11.02
C ILE A 154 -12.83 8.41 -11.95
N GLY A 155 -13.01 7.09 -11.82
CA GLY A 155 -13.98 6.30 -12.58
C GLY A 155 -13.49 5.81 -13.94
N GLU A 156 -12.21 5.99 -14.25
CA GLU A 156 -11.58 5.60 -15.50
C GLU A 156 -10.74 4.31 -15.33
N GLY A 157 -10.25 3.76 -16.44
CA GLY A 157 -9.38 2.59 -16.42
C GLY A 157 -10.12 1.27 -16.14
N GLU A 158 -9.38 0.30 -15.61
CA GLU A 158 -9.83 -1.07 -15.46
C GLU A 158 -9.51 -1.61 -14.07
N VAL A 159 -10.33 -2.57 -13.63
CA VAL A 159 -10.22 -3.25 -12.35
C VAL A 159 -10.38 -4.76 -12.53
N PHE A 160 -9.79 -5.54 -11.64
CA PHE A 160 -10.27 -6.88 -11.35
C PHE A 160 -11.45 -6.78 -10.38
N TYR A 161 -12.57 -7.37 -10.75
CA TYR A 161 -13.77 -7.50 -9.93
C TYR A 161 -14.35 -8.90 -10.11
N LYS A 162 -14.45 -9.65 -9.01
CA LYS A 162 -14.85 -11.08 -9.02
C LYS A 162 -13.98 -11.91 -9.98
N ASP A 163 -12.67 -11.75 -9.88
CA ASP A 163 -11.63 -12.42 -10.68
C ASP A 163 -11.68 -12.14 -12.20
N GLU A 164 -12.48 -11.18 -12.64
CA GLU A 164 -12.58 -10.76 -14.04
C GLU A 164 -12.10 -9.32 -14.23
N ARG A 165 -11.35 -9.10 -15.31
CA ARG A 165 -10.97 -7.75 -15.75
C ARG A 165 -12.18 -7.05 -16.35
N ARG A 166 -12.53 -5.87 -15.81
CA ARG A 166 -13.69 -5.07 -16.22
C ARG A 166 -13.35 -3.59 -16.23
N ASN A 167 -14.12 -2.80 -16.98
CA ASN A 167 -14.03 -1.35 -16.94
C ASN A 167 -14.48 -0.82 -15.57
N THR A 168 -13.74 0.14 -15.01
CA THR A 168 -14.07 0.75 -13.71
C THR A 168 -15.49 1.32 -13.68
N GLU A 169 -15.88 2.03 -14.74
CA GLU A 169 -17.20 2.68 -14.83
C GLU A 169 -18.36 1.69 -14.70
N GLU A 170 -18.23 0.50 -15.31
CA GLU A 170 -19.24 -0.55 -15.23
C GLU A 170 -19.35 -1.10 -13.81
N VAL A 171 -18.21 -1.37 -13.17
CA VAL A 171 -18.17 -1.88 -11.79
C VAL A 171 -18.73 -0.85 -10.81
N PHE A 172 -18.44 0.44 -11.01
CA PHE A 172 -18.98 1.50 -10.16
C PHE A 172 -20.50 1.60 -10.29
N LYS A 173 -21.07 1.42 -11.49
CA LYS A 173 -22.52 1.33 -11.68
C LYS A 173 -23.13 0.12 -10.96
N ILE A 174 -22.49 -1.04 -11.06
CA ILE A 174 -22.93 -2.29 -10.39
C ILE A 174 -22.95 -2.12 -8.87
N GLU A 175 -21.89 -1.54 -8.30
CA GLU A 175 -21.69 -1.40 -6.86
C GLU A 175 -22.26 -0.09 -6.29
N ASN A 176 -22.91 0.72 -7.13
CA ASN A 176 -23.45 2.04 -6.80
C ASN A 176 -22.40 2.97 -6.16
N LEU A 177 -21.17 2.93 -6.67
CA LEU A 177 -20.06 3.79 -6.26
C LEU A 177 -19.99 5.02 -7.15
N GLN A 178 -19.57 6.14 -6.55
CA GLN A 178 -19.38 7.40 -7.26
C GLN A 178 -17.88 7.68 -7.41
N PRO A 179 -17.40 8.01 -8.61
CA PRO A 179 -16.05 8.53 -8.80
C PRO A 179 -15.79 9.77 -7.93
N ILE A 180 -14.55 9.95 -7.49
CA ILE A 180 -14.18 11.20 -6.84
C ILE A 180 -14.24 12.34 -7.85
N LYS A 181 -14.57 13.53 -7.36
CA LYS A 181 -14.26 14.78 -8.06
C LYS A 181 -12.90 15.26 -7.58
N VAL A 182 -12.05 15.66 -8.51
CA VAL A 182 -10.82 16.39 -8.17
C VAL A 182 -11.21 17.80 -7.75
N GLU A 183 -10.82 18.20 -6.55
CA GLU A 183 -11.22 19.47 -5.92
C GLU A 183 -10.05 20.46 -5.84
N LEU A 184 -8.82 19.98 -5.65
CA LEU A 184 -7.64 20.82 -5.50
C LEU A 184 -6.38 20.18 -6.09
N ARG A 185 -5.76 19.26 -5.35
CA ARG A 185 -4.48 18.62 -5.73
C ARG A 185 -4.51 17.10 -5.66
N GLU A 186 -5.70 16.51 -5.71
CA GLU A 186 -5.89 15.06 -5.59
C GLU A 186 -5.07 14.30 -6.62
N GLY A 187 -4.89 14.80 -7.86
CA GLY A 187 -4.05 14.14 -8.86
C GLY A 187 -2.63 13.87 -8.32
N LEU A 188 -1.92 14.90 -7.89
CA LEU A 188 -0.59 14.74 -7.32
C LEU A 188 -0.63 14.00 -5.98
N ALA A 189 -1.59 14.33 -5.13
CA ALA A 189 -1.70 13.76 -3.81
C ALA A 189 -2.18 12.29 -3.81
N LEU A 190 -2.67 11.73 -4.90
CA LEU A 190 -2.95 10.29 -5.02
C LEU A 190 -1.71 9.54 -5.51
N MET A 191 -0.95 10.17 -6.40
CA MET A 191 0.16 9.54 -7.11
C MET A 191 1.50 9.62 -6.37
N ASN A 192 1.69 10.64 -5.54
CA ASN A 192 2.99 10.91 -4.94
C ASN A 192 3.18 10.12 -3.62
N GLY A 193 4.03 9.10 -3.66
CA GLY A 193 4.47 8.33 -2.50
C GLY A 193 5.03 6.96 -2.87
N THR A 194 5.50 6.22 -1.87
CA THR A 194 6.13 4.90 -2.01
C THR A 194 5.20 3.75 -1.62
N SER A 195 3.89 3.93 -1.82
CA SER A 195 2.86 3.03 -1.30
C SER A 195 2.84 1.66 -1.97
N VAL A 196 3.24 1.56 -3.24
CA VAL A 196 3.25 0.29 -3.98
C VAL A 196 4.45 -0.54 -3.55
N MET A 197 5.65 0.05 -3.55
CA MET A 197 6.85 -0.65 -3.07
C MET A 197 6.73 -1.02 -1.58
N ALA A 198 6.12 -0.16 -0.75
CA ALA A 198 5.86 -0.46 0.66
C ALA A 198 4.86 -1.61 0.82
N GLY A 199 3.75 -1.59 0.06
CA GLY A 199 2.76 -2.67 0.06
C GLY A 199 3.37 -4.01 -0.33
N ILE A 200 4.19 -4.04 -1.40
CA ILE A 200 4.96 -5.22 -1.82
C ILE A 200 5.90 -5.68 -0.71
N GLY A 201 6.65 -4.75 -0.11
CA GLY A 201 7.56 -5.05 1.00
C GLY A 201 6.86 -5.70 2.19
N VAL A 202 5.68 -5.22 2.57
CA VAL A 202 4.90 -5.80 3.68
C VAL A 202 4.46 -7.22 3.37
N VAL A 203 3.92 -7.48 2.18
CA VAL A 203 3.51 -8.83 1.75
C VAL A 203 4.73 -9.77 1.72
N ASN A 204 5.88 -9.31 1.22
CA ASN A 204 7.11 -10.10 1.20
C ASN A 204 7.62 -10.42 2.61
N VAL A 205 7.52 -9.49 3.57
CA VAL A 205 7.86 -9.76 4.98
C VAL A 205 6.95 -10.82 5.58
N LEU A 206 5.64 -10.76 5.30
CA LEU A 206 4.68 -11.76 5.79
C LEU A 206 4.98 -13.15 5.23
N TYR A 207 5.19 -13.26 3.91
CA TYR A 207 5.60 -14.54 3.31
C TYR A 207 6.94 -15.04 3.85
N THR A 208 7.91 -14.15 4.05
CA THR A 208 9.22 -14.52 4.60
C THR A 208 9.10 -15.10 6.00
N LYS A 209 8.23 -14.55 6.85
CA LYS A 209 7.97 -15.11 8.20
C LYS A 209 7.45 -16.54 8.11
N THR A 210 6.46 -16.79 7.24
CA THR A 210 5.91 -18.13 7.02
C THR A 210 6.98 -19.10 6.50
N ILE A 211 7.75 -18.70 5.49
CA ILE A 211 8.81 -19.54 4.92
C ILE A 211 9.89 -19.82 5.96
N MET A 212 10.28 -18.84 6.77
CA MET A 212 11.26 -19.02 7.85
C MET A 212 10.82 -20.08 8.87
N GLU A 213 9.55 -20.08 9.27
CA GLU A 213 9.01 -21.12 10.17
C GLU A 213 9.10 -22.52 9.53
N TRP A 214 8.79 -22.64 8.24
CA TRP A 214 8.91 -23.91 7.52
C TRP A 214 10.36 -24.37 7.38
N MET A 215 11.27 -23.45 7.08
CA MET A 215 12.70 -23.74 6.98
C MET A 215 13.22 -24.28 8.31
N ILE A 216 12.87 -23.66 9.43
CA ILE A 216 13.30 -24.12 10.77
C ILE A 216 12.75 -25.52 11.05
N LYS A 217 11.47 -25.77 10.80
CA LYS A 217 10.85 -27.10 10.98
C LYS A 217 11.53 -28.18 10.14
N ALA A 218 11.77 -27.90 8.86
CA ALA A 218 12.45 -28.81 7.96
C ALA A 218 13.91 -29.06 8.37
N SER A 219 14.62 -28.02 8.81
CA SER A 219 15.98 -28.12 9.35
C SER A 219 16.05 -28.91 10.65
N SER A 220 15.07 -28.77 11.54
CA SER A 220 14.97 -29.63 12.73
C SER A 220 14.70 -31.09 12.34
N ALA A 221 13.75 -31.34 11.42
CA ALA A 221 13.41 -32.70 11.00
C ALA A 221 14.61 -33.43 10.35
N ILE A 222 15.39 -32.73 9.51
CA ILE A 222 16.58 -33.35 8.90
C ILE A 222 17.64 -33.69 9.94
N ASN A 223 17.82 -32.86 10.99
CA ASN A 223 18.75 -33.17 12.07
C ASN A 223 18.40 -34.48 12.77
N GLU A 224 17.11 -34.73 13.04
CA GLU A 224 16.65 -36.00 13.61
C GLU A 224 16.86 -37.18 12.65
N ILE A 225 16.45 -37.03 11.38
CA ILE A 225 16.53 -38.10 10.38
C ILE A 225 17.96 -38.60 10.20
N VAL A 226 18.93 -37.70 10.19
CA VAL A 226 20.35 -38.03 9.99
C VAL A 226 21.11 -38.27 11.30
N LYS A 227 20.44 -38.12 12.45
CA LYS A 227 21.04 -38.21 13.79
C LYS A 227 22.24 -37.27 13.95
N ALA A 228 22.06 -36.02 13.54
CA ALA A 228 23.08 -34.99 13.68
C ALA A 228 23.28 -34.61 15.16
N TYR A 229 24.52 -34.33 15.56
CA TYR A 229 24.82 -33.75 16.87
C TYR A 229 24.17 -32.37 17.03
N ASP A 230 23.69 -32.06 18.23
CA ASP A 230 22.94 -30.84 18.57
C ASP A 230 23.83 -29.70 19.11
N ASP A 231 25.14 -29.91 19.24
CA ASP A 231 26.09 -28.88 19.72
C ASP A 231 25.94 -27.55 18.98
N HIS A 232 25.75 -27.61 17.65
CA HIS A 232 25.62 -26.42 16.80
C HIS A 232 24.40 -25.55 17.12
N LEU A 233 23.37 -26.12 17.75
CA LEU A 233 22.17 -25.44 18.20
C LEU A 233 22.11 -25.28 19.73
N SER A 234 23.15 -25.65 20.48
CA SER A 234 23.26 -25.39 21.93
C SER A 234 23.11 -23.90 22.28
N PHE A 235 22.64 -23.63 23.51
CA PHE A 235 22.48 -22.27 24.00
C PHE A 235 23.85 -21.60 24.20
N GLU A 236 24.76 -22.30 24.86
CA GLU A 236 26.09 -21.85 25.23
C GLU A 236 26.89 -21.39 24.01
N LEU A 237 27.00 -22.24 22.97
CA LEU A 237 27.74 -21.89 21.76
C LEU A 237 27.12 -20.72 21.00
N ASN A 238 25.79 -20.63 20.96
CA ASN A 238 25.12 -19.54 20.24
C ASN A 238 25.20 -18.20 20.99
N GLN A 239 25.18 -18.21 22.32
CA GLN A 239 25.25 -17.00 23.13
C GLN A 239 26.61 -16.31 23.07
N THR A 240 27.68 -17.04 22.75
CA THR A 240 29.01 -16.44 22.53
C THR A 240 29.11 -15.59 21.25
N LYS A 241 28.16 -15.71 20.31
CA LYS A 241 28.19 -14.99 19.02
C LYS A 241 27.23 -13.82 19.00
N GLU A 242 27.63 -12.65 18.50
CA GLU A 242 26.82 -11.41 18.55
C GLU A 242 25.60 -11.38 17.59
N HIS A 243 25.46 -12.36 16.71
CA HIS A 243 24.38 -12.38 15.72
C HIS A 243 23.03 -12.77 16.34
N ARG A 244 22.18 -11.77 16.59
CA ARG A 244 20.81 -11.94 17.12
C ARG A 244 19.97 -12.94 16.32
N GLY A 245 20.03 -12.89 14.99
CA GLY A 245 19.31 -13.81 14.11
C GLY A 245 19.73 -15.26 14.33
N GLN A 246 21.03 -15.53 14.41
CA GLN A 246 21.56 -16.87 14.66
C GLN A 246 21.10 -17.41 16.02
N ARG A 247 21.23 -16.60 17.08
CA ARG A 247 20.73 -16.95 18.43
C ARG A 247 19.25 -17.34 18.40
N LYS A 248 18.43 -16.57 17.66
CA LYS A 248 16.99 -16.83 17.54
C LYS A 248 16.68 -18.11 16.78
N ILE A 249 17.37 -18.38 15.67
CA ILE A 249 17.19 -19.63 14.91
C ILE A 249 17.55 -20.84 15.77
N ALA A 250 18.68 -20.82 16.48
CA ALA A 250 19.08 -21.92 17.36
C ALA A 250 18.07 -22.15 18.50
N GLU A 251 17.54 -21.08 19.10
CA GLU A 251 16.45 -21.16 20.09
C GLU A 251 15.21 -21.86 19.52
N MET A 252 14.78 -21.47 18.32
CA MET A 252 13.60 -22.06 17.68
C MET A 252 13.83 -23.54 17.31
N MET A 253 15.02 -23.89 16.80
CA MET A 253 15.37 -25.28 16.51
C MET A 253 15.40 -26.15 17.78
N ARG A 254 16.00 -25.66 18.89
CA ARG A 254 15.94 -26.35 20.19
C ARG A 254 14.50 -26.55 20.67
N ALA A 255 13.64 -25.55 20.49
CA ALA A 255 12.23 -25.66 20.88
C ALA A 255 11.48 -26.73 20.06
N HIS A 256 11.83 -26.88 18.77
CA HIS A 256 11.27 -27.92 17.90
C HIS A 256 11.75 -29.33 18.23
N LEU A 257 12.99 -29.47 18.73
CA LEU A 257 13.63 -30.75 19.01
C LEU A 257 13.55 -31.17 20.49
N LYS A 258 12.82 -30.44 21.32
CA LYS A 258 12.83 -30.58 22.79
C LYS A 258 12.41 -31.97 23.29
N ASP A 259 11.61 -32.68 22.51
CA ASP A 259 11.09 -34.02 22.79
C ASP A 259 11.72 -35.10 21.91
N SER A 260 12.74 -34.74 21.11
CA SER A 260 13.59 -35.72 20.41
C SER A 260 14.31 -36.60 21.43
N HIS A 261 14.40 -37.89 21.13
CA HIS A 261 15.18 -38.87 21.88
C HIS A 261 16.44 -39.32 21.13
N LEU A 262 16.71 -38.68 20.00
CA LEU A 262 17.89 -38.88 19.15
C LEU A 262 18.95 -37.82 19.43
#